data_AF-A0A1F7IA15-F1
#
_entry.id   AF-A0A1F7IA15-F1
#
_cell.length_a   1.000
_cell.length_b   1.000
_cell.length_c   1.000
_cell.angle_alpha   90.00
_cell.angle_beta   90.00
_cell.angle_gamma   90.00
#
_symmetry.space_group_name_H-M   'P 1'
#
loop_
_entity.id
_entity.type
_entity.pdbx_description
1 polymer ?
#
loop_
_entity_poly.entity_id
_entity_poly.type
_entity_poly.pdbx_seq_one_letter_code
_entity_poly.pdbx_strand_id
1 'polypeptide(L)'
;MFSVKYFYSRKSLIFILFIVGLVSVIILSRLNIISFAQTQPSFTFTAAGDYSGHKLRTTAVLTGMNPVNSGADFNIALGDLSYGGKKPETAWCDYVKGLVGVEFPFELVPGNHEDDGPAGNNIDNFELCLPHRLTPITGRYSREYYYDFPPLSPLARFINISPNMNFLDEGTYTYSIGSAHYNFVVEAIDSARAAGIKWIVVAMHENCITMGKKSCSIGENLFNLLVDKKVDLILQGHDHNYQRSKQLALGPGCPALVRNTVNTDCIIDDGSDNVYIKGEGSVLSIVGTGGIGNYDINTADAEAPYFAKWNGSNTNPTLGFLKATVTDSEMTLTFNPMYGPSFSDSYVIVDNSTPTDTPMPPTETPIPTPTPTLDPFAPTPTETPTPTVTPTPTETPTPTETPIASPTPQIMTLSPVADAFVNANYPNNNSGSNILLKVVSSPEKTSYLKFDLAPLNGKNIQSAKLRLNVTNGSNSTQSVKTVADISWGETTINYNNRPSLGSVITTFTGSVTGTWKEIDITSAVSVATGNLMSLGIDSIGTDGLDVYSKENPTGRPELVIEYN
;
A
#
# COMPACT_ATOMS: atom_id res chain seq x y z
N MET A 1 5.77 -92.87 -5.20
CA MET A 1 5.28 -91.48 -5.32
C MET A 1 6.34 -90.59 -4.68
N PHE A 2 7.34 -90.14 -5.45
CA PHE A 2 8.55 -89.50 -4.94
C PHE A 2 8.40 -87.98 -4.96
N SER A 3 8.54 -87.34 -3.79
CA SER A 3 8.67 -85.88 -3.65
C SER A 3 10.16 -85.53 -3.70
N VAL A 4 10.57 -84.72 -4.68
CA VAL A 4 11.95 -84.27 -4.89
C VAL A 4 12.17 -82.99 -4.09
N LYS A 5 13.13 -83.02 -3.15
CA LYS A 5 13.71 -81.84 -2.52
C LYS A 5 14.72 -81.20 -3.47
N TYR A 6 14.53 -79.93 -3.84
CA TYR A 6 15.59 -79.11 -4.47
C TYR A 6 16.38 -78.37 -3.40
N PHE A 7 17.65 -78.76 -3.25
CA PHE A 7 18.67 -78.02 -2.49
C PHE A 7 19.25 -76.91 -3.39
N TYR A 8 19.00 -75.64 -3.06
CA TYR A 8 19.79 -74.54 -3.61
C TYR A 8 20.99 -74.27 -2.69
N SER A 9 22.20 -74.38 -3.25
CA SER A 9 23.46 -74.09 -2.57
C SER A 9 23.63 -72.59 -2.32
N ARG A 10 24.09 -72.23 -1.11
CA ARG A 10 24.44 -70.86 -0.68
C ARG A 10 25.35 -70.10 -1.67
N LYS A 11 26.06 -70.78 -2.58
CA LYS A 11 26.91 -70.15 -3.59
C LYS A 11 26.13 -69.49 -4.75
N SER A 12 24.91 -69.93 -5.05
CA SER A 12 24.11 -69.36 -6.15
C SER A 12 23.35 -68.08 -5.76
N LEU A 13 23.09 -67.85 -4.47
CA LEU A 13 22.42 -66.63 -4.00
C LEU A 13 23.36 -65.41 -3.98
N ILE A 14 24.65 -65.64 -3.70
CA ILE A 14 25.69 -64.59 -3.63
C ILE A 14 26.02 -64.05 -5.04
N PHE A 15 25.95 -64.90 -6.07
CA PHE A 15 26.24 -64.48 -7.45
C PHE A 15 25.10 -63.62 -8.06
N ILE A 16 23.85 -63.87 -7.66
CA ILE A 16 22.69 -63.07 -8.08
C ILE A 16 22.70 -61.69 -7.40
N LEU A 17 23.08 -61.61 -6.11
CA LEU A 17 23.23 -60.35 -5.39
C LEU A 17 24.38 -59.46 -5.94
N PHE A 18 25.46 -60.07 -6.45
CA PHE A 18 26.56 -59.31 -7.07
C PHE A 18 26.19 -58.73 -8.45
N ILE A 19 25.39 -59.46 -9.25
CA ILE A 19 24.95 -58.98 -10.56
C ILE A 19 23.88 -57.88 -10.43
N VAL A 20 22.97 -57.97 -9.46
CA VAL A 20 21.99 -56.89 -9.17
C VAL A 20 22.70 -55.64 -8.61
N GLY A 21 23.76 -55.82 -7.80
CA GLY A 21 24.59 -54.72 -7.31
C GLY A 21 25.37 -54.00 -8.42
N LEU A 22 26.00 -54.73 -9.35
CA LEU A 22 26.76 -54.11 -10.45
C LEU A 22 25.87 -53.40 -11.48
N VAL A 23 24.69 -53.93 -11.77
CA VAL A 23 23.71 -53.27 -12.66
C VAL A 23 23.14 -52.00 -12.02
N SER A 24 22.98 -51.98 -10.69
CA SER A 24 22.54 -50.78 -9.95
C SER A 24 23.60 -49.66 -9.97
N VAL A 25 24.89 -50.01 -9.88
CA VAL A 25 25.99 -49.03 -9.94
C VAL A 25 26.18 -48.45 -11.35
N ILE A 26 25.92 -49.22 -12.41
CA ILE A 26 26.02 -48.74 -13.80
C ILE A 26 24.80 -47.88 -14.20
N ILE A 27 23.62 -48.12 -13.62
CA ILE A 27 22.44 -47.27 -13.82
C ILE A 27 22.58 -45.95 -13.02
N LEU A 28 23.18 -45.99 -11.83
CA LEU A 28 23.50 -44.78 -11.04
C LEU A 28 24.63 -43.93 -11.66
N SER A 29 25.53 -44.51 -12.47
CA SER A 29 26.58 -43.76 -13.17
C SER A 29 26.17 -43.21 -14.54
N ARG A 30 24.93 -43.44 -14.99
CA ARG A 30 24.38 -42.91 -16.27
C ARG A 30 23.11 -42.08 -16.12
N LEU A 31 22.71 -41.77 -14.89
CA LEU A 31 21.89 -40.59 -14.65
C LEU A 31 22.80 -39.39 -14.94
N ASN A 32 22.75 -38.89 -16.18
CA ASN A 32 23.03 -37.50 -16.43
C ASN A 32 22.15 -36.74 -15.43
N ILE A 33 22.74 -36.29 -14.33
CA ILE A 33 22.21 -35.17 -13.58
C ILE A 33 22.25 -34.06 -14.62
N ILE A 34 21.12 -33.85 -15.29
CA ILE A 34 20.85 -32.59 -15.96
C ILE A 34 20.88 -31.62 -14.79
N SER A 35 22.05 -31.04 -14.54
CA SER A 35 22.16 -29.79 -13.83
C SER A 35 21.34 -28.85 -14.69
N PHE A 36 20.06 -28.68 -14.36
CA PHE A 36 19.36 -27.50 -14.80
C PHE A 36 20.21 -26.37 -14.26
N ALA A 37 20.95 -25.69 -15.15
CA ALA A 37 21.50 -24.39 -14.81
C ALA A 37 20.28 -23.58 -14.41
N GLN A 38 20.12 -23.40 -13.10
CA GLN A 38 19.06 -22.57 -12.57
C GLN A 38 19.37 -21.19 -13.14
N THR A 39 18.55 -20.73 -14.08
CA THR A 39 18.66 -19.37 -14.62
C THR A 39 18.72 -18.45 -13.42
N GLN A 40 19.81 -17.70 -13.30
CA GLN A 40 19.98 -16.76 -12.18
C GLN A 40 18.71 -15.93 -12.08
N PRO A 41 18.11 -15.77 -10.89
CA PRO A 41 16.94 -14.93 -10.75
C PRO A 41 17.33 -13.55 -11.26
N SER A 42 16.50 -13.02 -12.15
CA SER A 42 16.66 -11.67 -12.67
C SER A 42 15.29 -11.06 -12.85
N PHE A 43 15.22 -9.75 -12.75
CA PHE A 43 14.01 -9.00 -13.00
C PHE A 43 14.35 -7.63 -13.57
N THR A 44 13.35 -6.98 -14.14
CA THR A 44 13.47 -5.64 -14.69
C THR A 44 12.44 -4.73 -14.07
N PHE A 45 12.84 -3.50 -13.71
CA PHE A 45 11.89 -2.45 -13.36
C PHE A 45 12.15 -1.19 -14.16
N THR A 46 11.14 -0.32 -14.22
CA THR A 46 11.24 1.00 -14.82
C THR A 46 10.94 2.08 -13.80
N ALA A 47 11.45 3.30 -14.03
CA ALA A 47 11.16 4.44 -13.18
C ALA A 47 11.17 5.76 -13.96
N ALA A 48 10.19 6.61 -13.67
CA ALA A 48 10.18 8.03 -14.02
C ALA A 48 9.19 8.77 -13.11
N GLY A 49 9.37 10.08 -12.95
CA GLY A 49 8.40 10.99 -12.33
C GLY A 49 7.96 12.07 -13.31
N ASP A 50 7.08 12.95 -12.87
CA ASP A 50 6.79 14.21 -13.57
C ASP A 50 6.11 13.96 -14.93
N TYR A 51 5.00 13.25 -14.90
CA TYR A 51 4.34 12.72 -16.10
C TYR A 51 3.44 13.75 -16.81
N SER A 52 2.42 14.28 -16.13
CA SER A 52 1.36 15.15 -16.66
C SER A 52 0.36 14.52 -17.65
N GLY A 53 -0.82 15.12 -17.78
CA GLY A 53 -1.86 14.77 -18.76
C GLY A 53 -1.49 14.92 -20.26
N HIS A 54 -0.25 15.28 -20.60
CA HIS A 54 0.15 15.73 -21.94
C HIS A 54 0.19 14.60 -22.98
N LYS A 55 -0.77 14.63 -23.92
CA LYS A 55 -1.08 13.51 -24.84
C LYS A 55 0.05 13.00 -25.74
N LEU A 56 1.10 13.78 -26.03
CA LEU A 56 2.21 13.30 -26.89
C LEU A 56 3.37 12.74 -26.06
N ARG A 57 3.98 13.60 -25.24
CA ARG A 57 5.15 13.31 -24.40
C ARG A 57 4.91 12.14 -23.46
N THR A 58 3.91 12.25 -22.60
CA THR A 58 3.56 11.24 -21.60
C THR A 58 3.15 9.92 -22.24
N THR A 59 2.37 9.97 -23.33
CA THR A 59 1.97 8.74 -24.05
C THR A 59 3.18 7.99 -24.57
N ALA A 60 4.16 8.71 -25.13
CA ALA A 60 5.38 8.08 -25.65
C ALA A 60 6.17 7.40 -24.51
N VAL A 61 6.36 8.09 -23.38
CA VAL A 61 7.05 7.52 -22.21
C VAL A 61 6.34 6.28 -21.67
N LEU A 62 5.04 6.38 -21.39
CA LEU A 62 4.24 5.25 -20.87
C LEU A 62 4.16 4.08 -21.85
N THR A 63 4.09 4.36 -23.16
CA THR A 63 4.14 3.31 -24.19
C THR A 63 5.49 2.60 -24.17
N GLY A 64 6.60 3.33 -24.01
CA GLY A 64 7.92 2.72 -23.87
C GLY A 64 8.06 1.88 -22.61
N MET A 65 7.45 2.30 -21.50
CA MET A 65 7.44 1.58 -20.23
C MET A 65 6.62 0.28 -20.27
N ASN A 66 5.64 0.17 -21.16
CA ASN A 66 4.80 -1.02 -21.30
C ASN A 66 5.66 -2.30 -21.26
N PRO A 67 5.31 -3.31 -20.44
CA PRO A 67 6.10 -4.53 -20.26
C PRO A 67 6.38 -5.28 -21.57
N VAL A 68 5.52 -5.17 -22.59
CA VAL A 68 5.76 -5.74 -23.93
C VAL A 68 6.93 -5.05 -24.65
N ASN A 69 7.14 -3.76 -24.40
CA ASN A 69 8.20 -2.96 -25.02
C ASN A 69 9.47 -2.92 -24.16
N SER A 70 9.32 -2.78 -22.84
CA SER A 70 10.43 -2.65 -21.89
C SER A 70 10.93 -3.98 -21.35
N GLY A 71 10.10 -5.02 -21.32
CA GLY A 71 10.37 -6.25 -20.58
C GLY A 71 10.34 -6.07 -19.06
N ALA A 72 9.75 -4.98 -18.57
CA ALA A 72 9.69 -4.69 -17.13
C ALA A 72 8.65 -5.57 -16.42
N ASP A 73 8.95 -5.93 -15.18
CA ASP A 73 8.05 -6.60 -14.25
C ASP A 73 7.16 -5.58 -13.51
N PHE A 74 7.65 -4.36 -13.32
CA PHE A 74 6.90 -3.25 -12.72
C PHE A 74 7.51 -1.88 -13.07
N ASN A 75 6.76 -0.81 -12.77
CA ASN A 75 7.24 0.57 -12.79
C ASN A 75 7.14 1.20 -11.40
N ILE A 76 8.11 2.06 -11.04
CA ILE A 76 8.06 2.97 -9.90
C ILE A 76 7.77 4.38 -10.43
N ALA A 77 6.60 4.91 -10.11
CA ALA A 77 6.19 6.25 -10.48
C ALA A 77 6.70 7.25 -9.44
N LEU A 78 7.74 8.02 -9.78
CA LEU A 78 8.48 8.90 -8.86
C LEU A 78 7.77 10.24 -8.60
N GLY A 79 6.45 10.20 -8.37
CA GLY A 79 5.63 11.38 -8.08
C GLY A 79 5.31 12.26 -9.27
N ASP A 80 4.43 13.23 -9.01
CA ASP A 80 3.89 14.18 -9.97
C ASP A 80 3.21 13.49 -11.16
N LEU A 81 2.06 12.90 -10.85
CA LEU A 81 1.31 12.04 -11.74
C LEU A 81 0.56 12.85 -12.80
N SER A 82 -0.66 13.31 -12.49
CA SER A 82 -1.54 13.89 -13.50
C SER A 82 -1.30 15.39 -13.73
N TYR A 83 -0.74 16.10 -12.73
CA TYR A 83 -0.73 17.57 -12.63
C TYR A 83 -2.13 18.20 -12.76
N GLY A 84 -3.19 17.46 -12.43
CA GLY A 84 -4.57 17.82 -12.71
C GLY A 84 -4.92 17.88 -14.20
N GLY A 85 -4.05 17.40 -15.09
CA GLY A 85 -4.24 17.40 -16.55
C GLY A 85 -5.21 16.32 -17.06
N LYS A 86 -5.55 15.34 -16.22
CA LYS A 86 -6.68 14.41 -16.42
C LYS A 86 -7.44 14.30 -15.10
N LYS A 87 -8.72 14.68 -15.12
CA LYS A 87 -9.61 14.65 -13.96
C LYS A 87 -10.90 13.89 -14.28
N PRO A 88 -11.52 13.20 -13.31
CA PRO A 88 -10.93 12.87 -12.00
C PRO A 88 -9.70 11.96 -12.13
N GLU A 89 -9.00 11.68 -11.05
CA GLU A 89 -7.77 10.86 -11.00
C GLU A 89 -7.96 9.49 -11.68
N THR A 90 -9.17 8.92 -11.66
CA THR A 90 -9.49 7.69 -12.37
C THR A 90 -9.30 7.80 -13.89
N ALA A 91 -9.51 8.98 -14.49
CA ALA A 91 -9.23 9.21 -15.92
C ALA A 91 -7.73 9.18 -16.22
N TRP A 92 -6.88 9.54 -15.26
CA TRP A 92 -5.43 9.34 -15.36
C TRP A 92 -5.06 7.88 -15.22
N CYS A 93 -5.60 7.18 -14.21
CA CYS A 93 -5.38 5.76 -14.02
C CYS A 93 -5.78 4.93 -15.24
N ASP A 94 -6.95 5.19 -15.84
CA ASP A 94 -7.42 4.49 -17.04
C ASP A 94 -6.52 4.77 -18.24
N TYR A 95 -6.00 5.99 -18.35
CA TYR A 95 -5.02 6.35 -19.37
C TYR A 95 -3.70 5.60 -19.18
N VAL A 96 -3.18 5.49 -17.95
CA VAL A 96 -1.98 4.70 -17.64
C VAL A 96 -2.24 3.22 -17.97
N LYS A 97 -3.28 2.61 -17.38
CA LYS A 97 -3.65 1.21 -17.61
C LYS A 97 -3.89 0.88 -19.09
N GLY A 98 -4.46 1.81 -19.85
CA GLY A 98 -4.64 1.67 -21.30
C GLY A 98 -3.34 1.61 -22.09
N LEU A 99 -2.24 2.14 -21.55
CA LEU A 99 -0.92 2.17 -22.19
C LEU A 99 0.04 1.10 -21.66
N VAL A 100 0.04 0.83 -20.35
CA VAL A 100 0.97 -0.15 -19.73
C VAL A 100 0.33 -1.49 -19.41
N GLY A 101 -1.00 -1.60 -19.49
CA GLY A 101 -1.76 -2.79 -19.13
C GLY A 101 -2.44 -2.66 -17.77
N VAL A 102 -3.63 -3.24 -17.63
CA VAL A 102 -4.47 -3.14 -16.43
C VAL A 102 -3.87 -3.85 -15.20
N GLU A 103 -3.08 -4.90 -15.43
CA GLU A 103 -2.45 -5.71 -14.39
C GLU A 103 -0.99 -5.35 -14.12
N PHE A 104 -0.40 -4.43 -14.90
CA PHE A 104 1.00 -4.05 -14.72
C PHE A 104 1.19 -3.26 -13.42
N PRO A 105 2.07 -3.70 -12.50
CA PRO A 105 2.32 -2.97 -11.25
C PRO A 105 2.94 -1.60 -11.54
N PHE A 106 2.24 -0.56 -11.12
CA PHE A 106 2.63 0.84 -11.29
C PHE A 106 2.71 1.48 -9.91
N GLU A 107 3.80 1.19 -9.22
CA GLU A 107 4.02 1.46 -7.80
C GLU A 107 4.16 2.97 -7.58
N LEU A 108 3.32 3.52 -6.69
CA LEU A 108 3.16 4.96 -6.52
C LEU A 108 4.09 5.54 -5.46
N VAL A 109 4.83 6.57 -5.83
CA VAL A 109 5.42 7.57 -4.93
C VAL A 109 4.65 8.88 -5.15
N PRO A 110 4.22 9.61 -4.10
CA PRO A 110 3.57 10.90 -4.27
C PRO A 110 4.59 11.99 -4.57
N GLY A 111 4.19 12.96 -5.39
CA GLY A 111 4.92 14.21 -5.56
C GLY A 111 4.18 15.41 -4.97
N ASN A 112 4.80 16.59 -5.06
CA ASN A 112 4.25 17.82 -4.51
C ASN A 112 2.97 18.28 -5.24
N HIS A 113 2.64 17.66 -6.38
CA HIS A 113 1.35 17.87 -7.03
C HIS A 113 0.26 16.97 -6.46
N GLU A 114 0.59 15.92 -5.71
CA GLU A 114 -0.34 14.97 -5.09
C GLU A 114 -0.58 15.16 -3.59
N ASP A 115 0.22 16.00 -2.92
CA ASP A 115 0.20 16.19 -1.45
C ASP A 115 -0.61 17.43 -1.01
N ASP A 116 -0.60 18.53 -1.79
CA ASP A 116 -1.30 19.81 -1.49
C ASP A 116 -2.38 20.21 -2.53
N GLY A 117 -2.83 19.30 -3.38
CA GLY A 117 -3.75 19.61 -4.49
C GLY A 117 -5.17 20.07 -4.08
N PRO A 118 -5.72 21.19 -4.61
CA PRO A 118 -7.16 21.45 -4.58
C PRO A 118 -7.89 20.39 -5.41
N ALA A 119 -9.01 19.86 -4.90
CA ALA A 119 -9.90 18.84 -5.49
C ALA A 119 -9.44 18.20 -6.82
N GLY A 120 -9.03 16.94 -6.74
CA GLY A 120 -8.80 16.06 -7.90
C GLY A 120 -7.33 15.85 -8.31
N ASN A 121 -6.39 15.86 -7.34
CA ASN A 121 -5.05 15.32 -7.51
C ASN A 121 -4.49 14.87 -6.14
N ASN A 122 -5.15 13.92 -5.47
CA ASN A 122 -4.71 13.38 -4.17
C ASN A 122 -4.15 11.96 -4.35
N ILE A 123 -3.01 11.65 -3.73
CA ILE A 123 -2.38 10.33 -3.87
C ILE A 123 -3.31 9.16 -3.51
N ASP A 124 -4.13 9.30 -2.47
CA ASP A 124 -5.06 8.25 -2.03
C ASP A 124 -6.08 7.92 -3.14
N ASN A 125 -6.48 8.90 -3.96
CA ASN A 125 -7.39 8.66 -5.09
C ASN A 125 -6.70 7.89 -6.22
N PHE A 126 -5.40 8.11 -6.44
CA PHE A 126 -4.62 7.33 -7.41
C PHE A 126 -4.42 5.90 -6.94
N GLU A 127 -4.16 5.69 -5.65
CA GLU A 127 -4.04 4.36 -5.04
C GLU A 127 -5.28 3.50 -5.29
N LEU A 128 -6.48 4.07 -5.21
CA LEU A 128 -7.74 3.33 -5.46
C LEU A 128 -7.81 2.75 -6.88
N CYS A 129 -7.20 3.40 -7.88
CA CYS A 129 -7.27 2.98 -9.28
C CYS A 129 -5.96 2.46 -9.89
N LEU A 130 -4.85 2.61 -9.18
CA LEU A 130 -3.54 2.00 -9.42
C LEU A 130 -3.05 1.34 -8.11
N PRO A 131 -3.74 0.28 -7.65
CA PRO A 131 -3.41 -0.36 -6.40
C PRO A 131 -2.05 -1.06 -6.49
N HIS A 132 -1.42 -1.22 -5.33
CA HIS A 132 -0.25 -2.06 -5.16
C HIS A 132 -0.50 -3.48 -5.64
N ARG A 133 0.48 -4.09 -6.32
CA ARG A 133 0.38 -5.46 -6.84
C ARG A 133 1.56 -6.36 -6.46
N LEU A 134 2.62 -5.80 -5.86
CA LEU A 134 3.85 -6.51 -5.51
C LEU A 134 3.88 -6.97 -4.04
N THR A 135 2.94 -7.83 -3.66
CA THR A 135 2.74 -8.22 -2.25
C THR A 135 3.79 -9.22 -1.74
N PRO A 136 4.13 -9.22 -0.44
CA PRO A 136 3.61 -8.33 0.61
C PRO A 136 4.35 -6.98 0.68
N ILE A 137 3.68 -5.98 1.27
CA ILE A 137 4.30 -4.71 1.67
C ILE A 137 4.36 -4.58 3.19
N THR A 138 5.31 -3.77 3.64
CA THR A 138 5.29 -3.16 4.98
C THR A 138 5.13 -1.65 4.83
N GLY A 139 4.30 -1.03 5.65
CA GLY A 139 3.97 0.40 5.58
C GLY A 139 2.64 0.69 4.89
N ARG A 140 2.42 1.96 4.53
CA ARG A 140 1.21 2.44 3.83
C ARG A 140 1.57 2.69 2.37
N TYR A 141 0.97 1.89 1.48
CA TYR A 141 1.13 2.07 0.04
C TYR A 141 0.83 3.52 -0.35
N SER A 142 1.52 3.99 -1.39
CA SER A 142 1.42 5.36 -1.91
C SER A 142 1.91 6.47 -0.97
N ARG A 143 2.36 6.16 0.26
CA ARG A 143 2.87 7.16 1.21
C ARG A 143 4.24 6.79 1.80
N GLU A 144 4.37 5.63 2.41
CA GLU A 144 5.65 5.18 2.97
C GLU A 144 5.58 3.66 3.13
N TYR A 145 6.27 2.94 2.25
CA TYR A 145 6.19 1.49 2.19
C TYR A 145 7.42 0.85 1.57
N TYR A 146 7.66 -0.41 1.88
CA TYR A 146 8.65 -1.22 1.18
C TYR A 146 8.12 -2.60 0.83
N TYR A 147 8.69 -3.18 -0.22
CA TYR A 147 8.47 -4.55 -0.67
C TYR A 147 9.78 -5.16 -1.16
N ASP A 148 9.81 -6.49 -1.16
CA ASP A 148 10.96 -7.27 -1.60
C ASP A 148 10.62 -7.99 -2.89
N PHE A 149 11.54 -7.98 -3.86
CA PHE A 149 11.29 -8.56 -5.18
C PHE A 149 12.48 -9.40 -5.68
N PRO A 150 12.24 -10.57 -6.29
CA PRO A 150 10.96 -11.31 -6.32
C PRO A 150 10.50 -11.78 -4.93
N PRO A 151 9.19 -11.99 -4.68
CA PRO A 151 8.67 -12.18 -3.31
C PRO A 151 9.09 -13.49 -2.62
N LEU A 152 9.52 -14.51 -3.38
CA LEU A 152 9.95 -15.81 -2.82
C LEU A 152 11.46 -15.90 -2.57
N SER A 153 12.25 -15.20 -3.37
CA SER A 153 13.71 -15.19 -3.30
C SER A 153 14.19 -13.78 -3.63
N PRO A 154 14.04 -12.86 -2.67
CA PRO A 154 14.21 -11.44 -2.95
C PRO A 154 15.66 -11.10 -3.25
N LEU A 155 15.84 -10.50 -4.42
CA LEU A 155 17.12 -9.93 -4.83
C LEU A 155 17.25 -8.48 -4.38
N ALA A 156 16.14 -7.76 -4.33
CA ALA A 156 16.12 -6.35 -4.02
C ALA A 156 15.00 -5.98 -3.03
N ARG A 157 15.29 -5.02 -2.17
CA ARG A 157 14.29 -4.27 -1.41
C ARG A 157 14.08 -2.91 -2.06
N PHE A 158 12.81 -2.57 -2.28
CA PHE A 158 12.37 -1.27 -2.76
C PHE A 158 11.71 -0.51 -1.61
N ILE A 159 12.26 0.63 -1.23
CA ILE A 159 11.76 1.48 -0.13
C ILE A 159 11.26 2.78 -0.74
N ASN A 160 9.94 2.96 -0.76
CA ASN A 160 9.27 4.14 -1.32
C ASN A 160 8.90 5.08 -0.17
N ILE A 161 9.43 6.30 -0.20
CA ILE A 161 9.28 7.29 0.88
C ILE A 161 8.83 8.65 0.35
N SER A 162 8.26 9.46 1.23
CA SER A 162 7.57 10.71 0.88
C SER A 162 8.10 11.92 1.66
N PRO A 163 9.42 12.19 1.64
CA PRO A 163 9.97 13.35 2.32
C PRO A 163 9.35 14.64 1.82
N ASN A 164 9.04 15.52 2.77
CA ASN A 164 8.42 16.82 2.51
C ASN A 164 7.00 16.74 1.90
N MET A 165 6.37 15.57 1.91
CA MET A 165 4.98 15.44 1.45
C MET A 165 4.01 15.68 2.60
N ASN A 166 2.98 16.49 2.35
CA ASN A 166 1.91 16.76 3.30
C ASN A 166 0.69 15.87 3.05
N PHE A 167 0.28 15.09 4.05
CA PHE A 167 -0.95 14.29 3.98
C PHE A 167 -2.03 14.84 4.89
N LEU A 168 -3.26 14.94 4.40
CA LEU A 168 -4.37 15.61 5.10
C LEU A 168 -4.70 15.01 6.49
N ASP A 169 -4.43 13.73 6.68
CA ASP A 169 -4.70 12.93 7.87
C ASP A 169 -3.45 12.67 8.73
N GLU A 170 -2.24 12.79 8.18
CA GLU A 170 -0.99 12.44 8.88
C GLU A 170 0.00 13.63 9.01
N GLY A 171 -0.31 14.76 8.37
CA GLY A 171 0.56 15.93 8.30
C GLY A 171 1.76 15.71 7.37
N THR A 172 2.77 16.57 7.52
CA THR A 172 3.99 16.51 6.71
C THR A 172 4.91 15.41 7.20
N TYR A 173 5.31 14.52 6.29
CA TYR A 173 6.31 13.51 6.56
C TYR A 173 7.69 14.16 6.59
N THR A 174 8.16 14.39 7.82
CA THR A 174 9.51 14.90 8.07
C THR A 174 10.43 13.75 8.43
N TYR A 175 11.59 13.69 7.77
CA TYR A 175 12.62 12.66 7.98
C TYR A 175 13.77 13.23 8.81
N SER A 176 13.43 13.96 9.88
CA SER A 176 14.42 14.46 10.83
C SER A 176 15.04 13.29 11.60
N ILE A 177 16.31 13.40 12.01
CA ILE A 177 17.00 12.33 12.75
C ILE A 177 16.16 11.88 13.95
N GLY A 178 15.91 10.57 14.03
CA GLY A 178 15.14 9.94 15.12
C GLY A 178 13.63 10.07 15.04
N SER A 179 13.08 10.77 14.04
CA SER A 179 11.64 10.76 13.75
C SER A 179 11.14 9.36 13.34
N ALA A 180 9.83 9.14 13.41
CA ALA A 180 9.23 7.86 13.02
C ALA A 180 9.56 7.49 11.56
N HIS A 181 9.40 8.44 10.62
CA HIS A 181 9.70 8.23 9.20
C HIS A 181 11.20 8.03 8.93
N TYR A 182 12.08 8.73 9.66
CA TYR A 182 13.52 8.47 9.59
C TYR A 182 13.86 7.04 10.06
N ASN A 183 13.29 6.61 11.18
CA ASN A 183 13.53 5.29 11.73
C ASN A 183 12.91 4.19 10.84
N PHE A 184 11.78 4.45 10.19
CA PHE A 184 11.21 3.55 9.18
C PHE A 184 12.23 3.23 8.07
N VAL A 185 12.91 4.26 7.54
CA VAL A 185 13.96 4.07 6.51
C VAL A 185 15.14 3.29 7.07
N VAL A 186 15.60 3.63 8.27
CA VAL A 186 16.69 2.90 8.95
C VAL A 186 16.35 1.41 9.09
N GLU A 187 15.18 1.11 9.62
CA GLU A 187 14.72 -0.26 9.87
C GLU A 187 14.48 -1.03 8.57
N ALA A 188 13.94 -0.39 7.54
CA ALA A 188 13.74 -1.00 6.24
C ALA A 188 15.08 -1.36 5.57
N ILE A 189 16.10 -0.51 5.68
CA ILE A 189 17.44 -0.80 5.17
C ILE A 189 18.11 -1.92 5.99
N ASP A 190 18.10 -1.79 7.32
CA ASP A 190 18.84 -2.70 8.20
C ASP A 190 18.23 -4.11 8.21
N SER A 191 16.90 -4.22 8.15
CA SER A 191 16.23 -5.52 8.07
C SER A 191 16.41 -6.21 6.71
N ALA A 192 16.58 -5.47 5.60
CA ALA A 192 16.92 -6.07 4.30
C ALA A 192 18.29 -6.73 4.37
N ARG A 193 19.27 -6.04 4.97
CA ARG A 193 20.63 -6.56 5.15
C ARG A 193 20.67 -7.75 6.06
N ALA A 194 19.93 -7.69 7.17
CA ALA A 194 19.80 -8.81 8.09
C ALA A 194 19.18 -10.04 7.42
N ALA A 195 18.26 -9.82 6.47
CA ALA A 195 17.65 -10.88 5.65
C ALA A 195 18.52 -11.34 4.46
N GLY A 196 19.71 -10.76 4.26
CA GLY A 196 20.60 -11.09 3.15
C GLY A 196 20.10 -10.62 1.77
N ILE A 197 19.16 -9.67 1.73
CA ILE A 197 18.67 -9.08 0.48
C ILE A 197 19.80 -8.25 -0.12
N LYS A 198 20.14 -8.57 -1.37
CA LYS A 198 21.33 -8.01 -2.03
C LYS A 198 21.19 -6.52 -2.29
N TRP A 199 20.18 -6.12 -3.04
CA TRP A 199 20.05 -4.74 -3.53
C TRP A 199 19.09 -3.93 -2.67
N ILE A 200 19.43 -2.68 -2.39
CA ILE A 200 18.55 -1.74 -1.71
C ILE A 200 18.36 -0.52 -2.61
N VAL A 201 17.12 -0.31 -3.02
CA VAL A 201 16.69 0.83 -3.84
C VAL A 201 15.76 1.69 -3.00
N VAL A 202 16.04 2.99 -2.92
CA VAL A 202 15.18 3.95 -2.22
C VAL A 202 14.64 4.95 -3.24
N ALA A 203 13.32 5.08 -3.30
CA ALA A 203 12.62 5.97 -4.24
C ALA A 203 11.83 7.05 -3.50
N MET A 204 11.91 8.27 -4.00
CA MET A 204 11.15 9.43 -3.53
C MET A 204 10.90 10.39 -4.69
N HIS A 205 10.08 11.43 -4.48
CA HIS A 205 9.85 12.44 -5.50
C HIS A 205 10.88 13.58 -5.42
N GLU A 206 10.93 14.23 -4.26
CA GLU A 206 11.69 15.45 -3.98
C GLU A 206 13.22 15.24 -4.02
N ASN A 207 13.99 16.33 -4.21
CA ASN A 207 15.45 16.26 -4.40
C ASN A 207 16.25 16.66 -3.15
N CYS A 208 17.54 16.29 -3.11
CA CYS A 208 18.52 16.97 -2.25
C CYS A 208 19.55 17.77 -3.05
N ILE A 209 20.48 17.06 -3.69
CA ILE A 209 21.43 17.65 -4.63
C ILE A 209 20.84 17.62 -6.04
N THR A 210 21.07 18.67 -6.82
CA THR A 210 20.60 18.76 -8.22
C THR A 210 21.32 19.88 -8.97
N MET A 211 21.57 19.68 -10.27
CA MET A 211 22.00 20.75 -11.19
C MET A 211 20.83 21.48 -11.85
N GLY A 212 19.59 21.09 -11.55
CA GLY A 212 18.41 21.61 -12.22
C GLY A 212 17.79 22.80 -11.50
N LYS A 213 16.46 22.87 -11.51
CA LYS A 213 15.70 23.99 -10.93
C LYS A 213 15.46 23.84 -9.43
N LYS A 214 15.50 22.61 -8.92
CA LYS A 214 15.04 22.27 -7.58
C LYS A 214 16.17 22.45 -6.56
N SER A 215 15.90 22.13 -5.31
CA SER A 215 16.85 22.29 -4.20
C SER A 215 16.61 21.22 -3.16
N CYS A 216 17.39 21.19 -2.08
CA CYS A 216 17.22 20.16 -1.05
C CYS A 216 15.97 20.35 -0.19
N SER A 217 14.85 19.78 -0.65
CA SER A 217 13.55 19.70 0.01
C SER A 217 13.41 18.46 0.88
N ILE A 218 14.11 17.37 0.56
CA ILE A 218 14.08 16.16 1.40
C ILE A 218 14.83 16.30 2.73
N GLY A 219 15.68 17.33 2.82
CA GLY A 219 16.56 17.59 3.96
C GLY A 219 17.87 16.79 3.93
N GLU A 220 18.95 17.44 4.38
CA GLU A 220 20.29 16.85 4.42
C GLU A 220 20.37 15.62 5.34
N ASN A 221 19.56 15.57 6.40
CA ASN A 221 19.52 14.43 7.33
C ASN A 221 19.15 13.12 6.63
N LEU A 222 18.11 13.15 5.79
CA LEU A 222 17.70 11.97 5.05
C LEU A 222 18.73 11.64 3.97
N PHE A 223 19.19 12.63 3.20
CA PHE A 223 20.16 12.36 2.15
C PHE A 223 21.47 11.76 2.69
N ASN A 224 22.01 12.32 3.78
CA ASN A 224 23.17 11.78 4.47
C ASN A 224 22.90 10.39 5.06
N LEU A 225 21.71 10.12 5.61
CA LEU A 225 21.35 8.76 6.06
C LEU A 225 21.48 7.75 4.92
N LEU A 226 20.93 8.04 3.74
CA LEU A 226 20.92 7.10 2.62
C LEU A 226 22.34 6.80 2.12
N VAL A 227 23.18 7.84 2.05
CA VAL A 227 24.58 7.74 1.63
C VAL A 227 25.45 7.06 2.69
N ASP A 228 25.28 7.41 3.97
CA ASP A 228 25.98 6.77 5.10
C ASP A 228 25.63 5.29 5.20
N LYS A 229 24.34 4.99 5.05
CA LYS A 229 23.88 3.61 4.97
C LYS A 229 24.35 2.94 3.69
N LYS A 230 24.87 3.61 2.66
CA LYS A 230 25.26 3.01 1.37
C LYS A 230 24.10 2.28 0.69
N VAL A 231 22.97 2.97 0.53
CA VAL A 231 21.89 2.52 -0.36
C VAL A 231 22.46 2.37 -1.78
N ASP A 232 22.15 1.29 -2.49
CA ASP A 232 22.79 1.05 -3.79
C ASP A 232 22.32 2.06 -4.84
N LEU A 233 21.01 2.29 -4.92
CA LEU A 233 20.40 3.23 -5.85
C LEU A 233 19.35 4.11 -5.15
N ILE A 234 19.49 5.42 -5.32
CA ILE A 234 18.52 6.42 -4.90
C ILE A 234 17.82 6.97 -6.15
N LEU A 235 16.48 6.95 -6.17
CA LEU A 235 15.66 7.41 -7.27
C LEU A 235 14.84 8.63 -6.87
N GLN A 236 14.83 9.64 -7.74
CA GLN A 236 14.12 10.90 -7.53
C GLN A 236 13.41 11.39 -8.81
N GLY A 237 12.36 12.19 -8.66
CA GLY A 237 11.72 12.96 -9.73
C GLY A 237 11.94 14.46 -9.52
N HIS A 238 10.85 15.23 -9.60
CA HIS A 238 10.68 16.63 -9.22
C HIS A 238 11.45 17.65 -10.07
N ASP A 239 12.76 17.47 -10.23
CA ASP A 239 13.53 18.20 -11.22
C ASP A 239 13.26 17.59 -12.59
N HIS A 240 12.66 18.35 -13.49
CA HIS A 240 12.22 17.86 -14.78
C HIS A 240 13.40 17.64 -15.75
N ASN A 241 14.29 16.73 -15.43
CA ASN A 241 15.47 16.37 -16.20
C ASN A 241 15.94 14.98 -15.79
N TYR A 242 16.91 14.47 -16.53
CA TYR A 242 17.68 13.31 -16.15
C TYR A 242 19.01 13.77 -15.56
N GLN A 243 19.39 13.22 -14.40
CA GLN A 243 20.73 13.39 -13.84
C GLN A 243 21.17 12.08 -13.17
N ARG A 244 22.41 11.65 -13.42
CA ARG A 244 23.08 10.56 -12.71
C ARG A 244 24.24 11.13 -11.91
N SER A 245 24.28 10.84 -10.62
CA SER A 245 25.41 11.18 -9.77
C SER A 245 26.61 10.27 -10.04
N LYS A 246 27.78 10.74 -9.64
CA LYS A 246 28.94 9.92 -9.28
C LYS A 246 28.60 9.02 -8.08
N GLN A 247 29.48 8.09 -7.71
CA GLN A 247 29.24 7.31 -6.51
C GLN A 247 29.66 8.11 -5.27
N LEU A 248 28.72 8.28 -4.35
CA LEU A 248 28.88 9.12 -3.18
C LEU A 248 28.97 8.26 -1.92
N ALA A 249 29.91 8.58 -1.03
CA ALA A 249 30.03 7.94 0.28
C ALA A 249 30.47 8.95 1.34
N LEU A 250 30.01 8.74 2.57
CA LEU A 250 30.53 9.46 3.72
C LEU A 250 31.80 8.78 4.23
N GLY A 251 32.67 9.55 4.87
CA GLY A 251 33.94 9.07 5.42
C GLY A 251 34.72 10.19 6.14
N PRO A 252 35.96 9.94 6.58
CA PRO A 252 36.73 10.93 7.33
C PRO A 252 36.95 12.27 6.61
N GLY A 253 37.10 12.25 5.27
CA GLY A 253 37.19 13.45 4.43
C GLY A 253 35.82 14.02 4.03
N CYS A 254 34.76 13.21 4.10
CA CYS A 254 33.39 13.59 3.80
C CYS A 254 32.47 13.27 4.99
N PRO A 255 32.43 14.12 6.03
CA PRO A 255 31.59 13.86 7.20
C PRO A 255 30.09 14.01 6.89
N ALA A 256 29.75 14.81 5.87
CA ALA A 256 28.39 14.99 5.37
C ALA A 256 28.41 15.59 3.96
N LEU A 257 27.36 15.29 3.20
CA LEU A 257 26.94 16.02 2.01
C LEU A 257 26.09 17.22 2.45
N VAL A 258 26.55 18.42 2.09
CA VAL A 258 25.92 19.70 2.45
C VAL A 258 25.42 20.38 1.19
N ARG A 259 24.16 20.83 1.22
CA ARG A 259 23.49 21.47 0.08
C ARG A 259 24.22 22.74 -0.37
N ASN A 260 24.14 23.03 -1.67
CA ASN A 260 24.81 24.16 -2.33
C ASN A 260 26.33 24.21 -2.13
N THR A 261 26.97 23.07 -1.85
CA THR A 261 28.42 22.97 -1.71
C THR A 261 28.92 21.66 -2.32
N VAL A 262 30.21 21.62 -2.64
CA VAL A 262 30.90 20.38 -3.02
C VAL A 262 31.96 20.06 -1.98
N ASN A 263 32.01 18.79 -1.61
CA ASN A 263 33.15 18.15 -0.99
C ASN A 263 33.55 16.97 -1.87
N THR A 264 34.69 17.09 -2.56
CA THR A 264 35.16 16.07 -3.49
C THR A 264 35.57 14.77 -2.80
N ASP A 265 35.86 14.80 -1.50
CA ASP A 265 36.16 13.60 -0.73
C ASP A 265 34.91 12.70 -0.54
N CYS A 266 33.71 13.23 -0.84
CA CYS A 266 32.48 12.43 -0.87
C CYS A 266 32.37 11.58 -2.15
N ILE A 267 33.19 11.86 -3.17
CA ILE A 267 33.16 11.17 -4.46
C ILE A 267 34.18 10.04 -4.41
N ILE A 268 33.70 8.81 -4.32
CA ILE A 268 34.56 7.61 -4.27
C ILE A 268 34.76 6.96 -5.63
N ASP A 269 33.87 7.24 -6.59
CA ASP A 269 33.97 6.81 -7.98
C ASP A 269 33.40 7.92 -8.87
N ASP A 270 34.11 8.30 -9.93
CA ASP A 270 33.71 9.37 -10.82
C ASP A 270 32.72 8.97 -11.92
N GLY A 271 32.43 7.67 -12.05
CA GLY A 271 31.47 7.09 -12.99
C GLY A 271 31.87 7.24 -14.46
N SER A 272 33.14 7.55 -14.76
CA SER A 272 33.64 7.79 -16.12
C SER A 272 33.67 6.54 -17.00
N ASP A 273 33.81 5.37 -16.40
CA ASP A 273 33.71 4.06 -17.06
C ASP A 273 32.28 3.48 -17.07
N ASN A 274 31.34 4.18 -16.42
CA ASN A 274 29.95 3.78 -16.20
C ASN A 274 29.79 2.50 -15.35
N VAL A 275 30.77 2.18 -14.51
CA VAL A 275 30.73 1.08 -13.56
C VAL A 275 30.79 1.66 -12.15
N TYR A 276 30.01 1.11 -11.23
CA TYR A 276 30.02 1.46 -9.81
C TYR A 276 30.07 0.20 -8.97
N ILE A 277 30.62 0.28 -7.77
CA ILE A 277 30.83 -0.89 -6.93
C ILE A 277 29.82 -0.94 -5.79
N LYS A 278 29.03 -2.02 -5.73
CA LYS A 278 28.09 -2.27 -4.65
C LYS A 278 28.78 -2.15 -3.29
N GLY A 279 28.15 -1.42 -2.35
CA GLY A 279 28.61 -1.33 -0.96
C GLY A 279 29.78 -0.37 -0.72
N GLU A 280 30.30 0.30 -1.75
CA GLU A 280 31.27 1.38 -1.56
C GLU A 280 30.57 2.71 -1.26
N GLY A 281 29.42 2.97 -1.90
CA GLY A 281 28.58 4.15 -1.70
C GLY A 281 27.30 4.11 -2.53
N SER A 282 26.60 5.23 -2.61
CA SER A 282 25.30 5.36 -3.29
C SER A 282 25.40 6.03 -4.65
N VAL A 283 24.56 5.60 -5.58
CA VAL A 283 24.31 6.30 -6.85
C VAL A 283 22.91 6.90 -6.83
N LEU A 284 22.80 8.20 -7.10
CA LEU A 284 21.55 8.94 -7.24
C LEU A 284 21.19 9.10 -8.72
N SER A 285 19.94 8.80 -9.06
CA SER A 285 19.35 9.11 -10.37
C SER A 285 18.08 9.94 -10.21
N ILE A 286 18.11 11.15 -10.75
CA ILE A 286 16.95 12.03 -10.93
C ILE A 286 16.36 11.72 -12.31
N VAL A 287 15.07 11.37 -12.35
CA VAL A 287 14.36 10.88 -13.54
C VAL A 287 13.00 11.56 -13.67
N GLY A 288 12.98 12.90 -13.57
CA GLY A 288 11.77 13.71 -13.75
C GLY A 288 11.41 13.92 -15.23
N THR A 289 11.46 12.85 -16.01
CA THR A 289 11.37 12.90 -17.48
C THR A 289 10.11 12.23 -18.03
N GLY A 290 9.10 12.03 -17.18
CA GLY A 290 7.89 11.25 -17.45
C GLY A 290 6.96 11.86 -18.50
N GLY A 291 7.00 13.18 -18.71
CA GLY A 291 6.25 13.81 -19.80
C GLY A 291 6.02 15.31 -19.70
N ILE A 292 6.13 15.90 -18.50
CA ILE A 292 6.13 17.36 -18.38
C ILE A 292 7.42 17.95 -18.98
N GLY A 293 7.40 19.22 -19.41
CA GLY A 293 8.54 19.83 -20.09
C GLY A 293 9.78 19.95 -19.21
N ASN A 294 10.96 19.73 -19.81
CA ASN A 294 12.22 19.73 -19.08
C ASN A 294 12.57 21.11 -18.47
N TYR A 295 13.24 21.09 -17.32
CA TYR A 295 13.98 22.23 -16.79
C TYR A 295 15.39 22.31 -17.39
N ASP A 296 16.00 23.49 -17.29
CA ASP A 296 17.39 23.70 -17.68
C ASP A 296 18.34 23.08 -16.65
N ILE A 297 19.56 22.74 -17.11
CA ILE A 297 20.68 22.34 -16.26
C ILE A 297 21.63 23.53 -16.08
N ASN A 298 22.02 23.79 -14.84
CA ASN A 298 23.04 24.73 -14.44
C ASN A 298 24.37 24.01 -14.20
N THR A 299 25.27 23.97 -15.19
CA THR A 299 26.61 23.40 -15.03
C THR A 299 27.57 24.23 -14.18
N ALA A 300 27.15 25.44 -13.78
CA ALA A 300 27.86 26.27 -12.82
C ALA A 300 27.33 26.11 -11.38
N ASP A 301 26.37 25.20 -11.16
CA ASP A 301 25.90 24.88 -9.82
C ASP A 301 27.05 24.35 -8.95
N ALA A 302 27.05 24.70 -7.66
CA ALA A 302 28.06 24.23 -6.72
C ALA A 302 28.05 22.70 -6.56
N GLU A 303 26.91 22.06 -6.79
CA GLU A 303 26.72 20.61 -6.69
C GLU A 303 27.03 19.88 -8.00
N ALA A 304 27.26 20.61 -9.11
CA ALA A 304 27.58 20.03 -10.42
C ALA A 304 28.73 18.99 -10.40
N PRO A 305 29.79 19.13 -9.57
CA PRO A 305 30.84 18.12 -9.50
C PRO A 305 30.39 16.75 -9.01
N TYR A 306 29.22 16.62 -8.35
CA TYR A 306 28.66 15.33 -7.94
C TYR A 306 28.01 14.57 -9.08
N PHE A 307 27.76 15.17 -10.24
CA PHE A 307 27.05 14.53 -11.34
C PHE A 307 28.00 14.04 -12.45
N ALA A 308 27.71 12.84 -12.96
CA ALA A 308 28.46 12.19 -14.03
C ALA A 308 27.77 12.35 -15.40
N LYS A 309 26.43 12.39 -15.40
CA LYS A 309 25.64 12.52 -16.63
C LYS A 309 24.35 13.30 -16.37
N TRP A 310 23.89 14.06 -17.36
CA TRP A 310 22.61 14.77 -17.29
C TRP A 310 22.05 15.11 -18.66
N ASN A 311 20.77 15.43 -18.70
CA ASN A 311 20.10 16.10 -19.81
C ASN A 311 19.17 17.20 -19.28
N GLY A 312 18.60 18.02 -20.16
CA GLY A 312 17.74 19.12 -19.76
C GLY A 312 17.39 20.02 -20.93
N SER A 313 16.52 21.01 -20.69
CA SER A 313 15.96 21.88 -21.73
C SER A 313 17.04 22.58 -22.58
N ASN A 314 18.08 23.10 -21.92
CA ASN A 314 19.21 23.81 -22.54
C ASN A 314 20.38 22.92 -22.99
N THR A 315 20.32 21.60 -22.82
CA THR A 315 21.40 20.68 -23.22
C THR A 315 20.90 19.65 -24.23
N ASN A 316 20.00 18.77 -23.80
CA ASN A 316 19.34 17.78 -24.64
C ASN A 316 17.95 17.47 -24.03
N PRO A 317 16.87 18.10 -24.52
CA PRO A 317 15.52 18.00 -23.94
C PRO A 317 14.84 16.67 -24.26
N THR A 318 15.42 15.57 -23.83
CA THR A 318 14.88 14.23 -24.03
C THR A 318 14.05 13.80 -22.83
N LEU A 319 12.84 13.34 -23.11
CA LEU A 319 11.95 12.70 -22.16
C LEU A 319 12.01 11.19 -22.35
N GLY A 320 11.85 10.46 -21.26
CA GLY A 320 12.16 9.04 -21.23
C GLY A 320 12.02 8.46 -19.83
N PHE A 321 12.56 7.27 -19.64
CA PHE A 321 12.51 6.56 -18.38
C PHE A 321 13.78 5.77 -18.12
N LEU A 322 14.08 5.55 -16.85
CA LEU A 322 15.15 4.65 -16.44
C LEU A 322 14.61 3.21 -16.47
N LYS A 323 15.34 2.31 -17.10
CA LYS A 323 15.12 0.86 -17.02
C LYS A 323 16.29 0.24 -16.27
N ALA A 324 16.00 -0.58 -15.28
CA ALA A 324 16.99 -1.34 -14.54
C ALA A 324 16.73 -2.83 -14.71
N THR A 325 17.76 -3.59 -15.07
CA THR A 325 17.76 -5.06 -15.05
C THR A 325 18.68 -5.52 -13.94
N VAL A 326 18.14 -6.30 -13.02
CA VAL A 326 18.77 -6.69 -11.75
C VAL A 326 19.02 -8.19 -11.76
N THR A 327 20.23 -8.59 -11.42
CA THR A 327 20.65 -9.98 -11.19
C THR A 327 21.19 -10.13 -9.76
N ASP A 328 21.78 -11.29 -9.43
CA ASP A 328 22.51 -11.48 -8.19
C ASP A 328 23.86 -10.73 -8.12
N SER A 329 24.39 -10.31 -9.26
CA SER A 329 25.77 -9.84 -9.42
C SER A 329 25.84 -8.42 -9.96
N GLU A 330 24.78 -7.92 -10.58
CA GLU A 330 24.75 -6.55 -11.09
C GLU A 330 23.34 -5.96 -11.18
N MET A 331 23.30 -4.63 -11.16
CA MET A 331 22.15 -3.82 -11.54
C MET A 331 22.54 -2.95 -12.73
N THR A 332 22.08 -3.33 -13.93
CA THR A 332 22.32 -2.58 -15.16
C THR A 332 21.20 -1.58 -15.39
N LEU A 333 21.54 -0.29 -15.49
CA LEU A 333 20.62 0.83 -15.61
C LEU A 333 20.79 1.52 -16.96
N THR A 334 19.69 1.85 -17.63
CA THR A 334 19.71 2.52 -18.95
C THR A 334 18.59 3.56 -19.02
N PHE A 335 18.92 4.78 -19.41
CA PHE A 335 17.94 5.80 -19.76
C PHE A 335 17.42 5.57 -21.18
N ASN A 336 16.13 5.32 -21.31
CA ASN A 336 15.45 5.01 -22.57
C ASN A 336 14.75 6.26 -23.10
N PRO A 337 15.23 6.86 -24.20
CA PRO A 337 14.62 8.06 -24.78
C PRO A 337 13.32 7.73 -25.51
N MET A 338 12.23 8.42 -25.16
CA MET A 338 10.91 8.19 -25.75
C MET A 338 10.35 9.40 -26.51
N TYR A 339 10.80 10.61 -26.18
CA TYR A 339 10.35 11.82 -26.87
C TYR A 339 11.43 12.90 -26.83
N GLY A 340 11.56 13.66 -27.92
CA GLY A 340 12.59 14.69 -28.07
C GLY A 340 13.82 14.18 -28.83
N PRO A 341 14.99 14.79 -28.63
CA PRO A 341 16.23 14.33 -29.26
C PRO A 341 16.72 13.03 -28.62
N SER A 342 17.88 12.53 -29.02
CA SER A 342 18.37 11.19 -28.67
C SER A 342 19.42 11.21 -27.54
N PHE A 343 19.13 11.80 -26.38
CA PHE A 343 19.97 11.57 -25.19
C PHE A 343 19.81 10.12 -24.70
N SER A 344 20.91 9.48 -24.35
CA SER A 344 20.92 8.19 -23.66
C SER A 344 22.05 8.14 -22.63
N ASP A 345 21.86 7.28 -21.64
CA ASP A 345 22.87 6.92 -20.64
C ASP A 345 22.72 5.45 -20.27
N SER A 346 23.82 4.80 -19.91
CA SER A 346 23.83 3.41 -19.46
C SER A 346 25.00 3.19 -18.52
N TYR A 347 24.73 2.55 -17.38
CA TYR A 347 25.71 2.30 -16.32
C TYR A 347 25.32 1.06 -15.52
N VAL A 348 26.25 0.51 -14.76
CA VAL A 348 26.05 -0.70 -13.97
C VAL A 348 26.57 -0.53 -12.55
N ILE A 349 25.85 -1.07 -11.58
CA ILE A 349 26.34 -1.26 -10.21
C ILE A 349 26.66 -2.75 -10.06
N VAL A 350 27.93 -3.10 -9.86
CA VAL A 350 28.40 -4.49 -9.80
C VAL A 350 28.71 -4.92 -8.36
N ASP A 351 28.30 -6.14 -8.02
CA ASP A 351 28.68 -6.83 -6.79
C ASP A 351 29.96 -7.64 -7.05
N ASN A 352 31.11 -7.05 -6.71
CA ASN A 352 32.42 -7.69 -6.84
C ASN A 352 32.79 -8.59 -5.64
N SER A 353 31.84 -8.86 -4.73
CA SER A 353 32.10 -9.82 -3.66
C SER A 353 32.27 -11.22 -4.26
N THR A 354 33.43 -11.83 -4.05
CA THR A 354 33.67 -13.22 -4.45
C THR A 354 32.69 -14.11 -3.70
N PRO A 355 31.89 -14.97 -4.37
CA PRO A 355 30.99 -15.88 -3.70
C PRO A 355 31.80 -16.75 -2.75
N THR A 356 31.65 -16.54 -1.44
CA THR A 356 32.24 -17.43 -0.46
C THR A 356 31.23 -18.57 -0.33
N ASP A 357 31.46 -19.67 -1.05
CA ASP A 357 30.75 -20.95 -0.88
C ASP A 357 30.95 -21.44 0.56
N THR A 358 30.20 -20.84 1.49
CA THR A 358 30.06 -21.32 2.85
C THR A 358 28.68 -21.95 2.90
N PRO A 359 28.57 -23.28 3.00
CA PRO A 359 27.28 -23.94 3.00
C PRO A 359 26.44 -23.42 4.17
N MET A 360 25.29 -22.85 3.83
CA MET A 360 24.30 -22.40 4.81
C MET A 360 23.95 -23.60 5.73
N PRO A 361 23.97 -23.44 7.06
CA PRO A 361 23.52 -24.49 7.95
C PRO A 361 22.05 -24.81 7.64
N PRO A 362 21.62 -26.08 7.67
CA PRO A 362 20.23 -26.42 7.40
C PRO A 362 19.33 -25.73 8.42
N THR A 363 18.42 -24.90 7.92
CA THR A 363 17.32 -24.29 8.69
C THR A 363 16.54 -25.40 9.39
N GLU A 364 16.47 -25.35 10.72
CA GLU A 364 15.70 -26.31 11.50
C GLU A 364 14.21 -26.22 11.15
N THR A 365 13.63 -27.36 10.77
CA THR A 365 12.20 -27.54 10.53
C THR A 365 11.42 -27.24 11.83
N PRO A 366 10.40 -26.36 11.82
CA PRO A 366 9.62 -26.08 13.02
C PRO A 366 8.85 -27.32 13.47
N ILE A 367 9.00 -27.67 14.75
CA ILE A 367 8.28 -28.75 15.43
C ILE A 367 6.81 -28.32 15.60
N PRO A 368 5.82 -29.17 15.24
CA PRO A 368 4.41 -28.83 15.40
C PRO A 368 4.00 -28.76 16.88
N THR A 369 3.35 -27.66 17.26
CA THR A 369 2.71 -27.43 18.56
C THR A 369 1.59 -28.45 18.80
N PRO A 370 1.49 -29.10 19.99
CA PRO A 370 0.43 -30.08 20.25
C PRO A 370 -0.94 -29.41 20.46
N THR A 371 -1.95 -30.00 19.81
CA THR A 371 -3.38 -29.68 19.92
C THR A 371 -3.92 -29.98 21.33
N PRO A 372 -4.73 -29.09 21.95
CA PRO A 372 -5.36 -29.37 23.25
C PRO A 372 -6.41 -30.49 23.14
N THR A 373 -6.34 -31.43 24.10
CA THR A 373 -7.23 -32.59 24.25
C THR A 373 -8.47 -32.19 25.06
N LEU A 374 -9.67 -32.52 24.58
CA LEU A 374 -10.93 -32.36 25.32
C LEU A 374 -11.13 -33.54 26.29
N ASP A 375 -11.42 -33.23 27.55
CA ASP A 375 -11.68 -34.20 28.63
C ASP A 375 -13.18 -34.57 28.71
N PRO A 376 -13.57 -35.83 29.00
CA PRO A 376 -14.95 -36.31 28.92
C PRO A 376 -15.56 -36.56 30.30
N PHE A 377 -16.67 -35.91 30.65
CA PHE A 377 -17.51 -36.36 31.76
C PHE A 377 -18.99 -36.29 31.43
N ALA A 378 -19.53 -37.47 31.07
CA ALA A 378 -20.94 -37.83 31.22
C ALA A 378 -21.16 -38.44 32.62
N PRO A 379 -22.38 -38.36 33.16
CA PRO A 379 -22.97 -39.59 33.69
C PRO A 379 -24.44 -39.83 33.31
N THR A 380 -24.75 -41.11 33.26
CA THR A 380 -26.02 -41.82 32.98
C THR A 380 -26.54 -42.41 34.33
N PRO A 381 -27.62 -43.22 34.44
CA PRO A 381 -29.06 -42.88 34.46
C PRO A 381 -29.85 -43.41 35.71
N THR A 382 -31.17 -43.16 35.71
CA THR A 382 -32.31 -43.99 36.22
C THR A 382 -32.54 -44.21 37.73
N GLU A 383 -33.78 -43.98 38.19
CA GLU A 383 -34.70 -44.96 38.83
C GLU A 383 -36.16 -44.47 38.80
N THR A 384 -37.07 -45.43 38.66
CA THR A 384 -38.53 -45.32 38.40
C THR A 384 -39.33 -45.76 39.66
N PRO A 385 -40.67 -45.97 39.66
CA PRO A 385 -41.66 -45.19 40.40
C PRO A 385 -42.37 -45.95 41.55
N THR A 386 -43.19 -45.28 42.38
CA THR A 386 -44.31 -45.91 43.13
C THR A 386 -45.31 -44.82 43.64
N PRO A 387 -46.54 -45.15 44.09
CA PRO A 387 -47.73 -44.87 43.30
C PRO A 387 -48.85 -44.07 44.02
N THR A 388 -49.81 -43.60 43.21
CA THR A 388 -51.25 -43.39 43.47
C THR A 388 -51.73 -42.46 44.59
N VAL A 389 -52.43 -41.39 44.17
CA VAL A 389 -53.77 -41.08 44.68
C VAL A 389 -54.69 -40.64 43.53
N THR A 390 -55.88 -41.24 43.51
CA THR A 390 -57.00 -41.10 42.57
C THR A 390 -57.75 -39.77 42.78
N PRO A 391 -58.32 -39.16 41.71
CA PRO A 391 -58.60 -37.72 41.67
C PRO A 391 -59.92 -37.28 42.33
N THR A 392 -59.92 -36.05 42.81
CA THR A 392 -61.14 -35.25 43.06
C THR A 392 -61.56 -34.56 41.75
N PRO A 393 -62.84 -34.59 41.34
CA PRO A 393 -63.28 -33.92 40.12
C PRO A 393 -63.09 -32.41 40.28
N THR A 394 -62.19 -31.85 39.46
CA THR A 394 -61.96 -30.41 39.35
C THR A 394 -62.59 -29.93 38.04
N GLU A 395 -63.23 -28.78 38.12
CA GLU A 395 -64.08 -28.19 37.09
C GLU A 395 -63.40 -28.12 35.72
N THR A 396 -64.20 -28.36 34.67
CA THR A 396 -63.84 -28.17 33.27
C THR A 396 -63.20 -26.79 33.07
N PRO A 397 -61.91 -26.69 32.70
CA PRO A 397 -61.33 -25.40 32.40
C PRO A 397 -62.03 -24.81 31.16
N THR A 398 -62.50 -23.58 31.31
CA THR A 398 -62.86 -22.71 30.19
C THR A 398 -61.69 -22.68 29.20
N PRO A 399 -61.91 -22.74 27.87
CA PRO A 399 -60.82 -22.68 26.90
C PRO A 399 -60.00 -21.41 27.14
N THR A 400 -58.77 -21.58 27.61
CA THR A 400 -57.76 -20.53 27.62
C THR A 400 -57.46 -20.18 26.18
N GLU A 401 -57.64 -18.91 25.79
CA GLU A 401 -57.23 -18.42 24.49
C GLU A 401 -55.76 -18.78 24.26
N THR A 402 -55.49 -19.54 23.20
CA THR A 402 -54.13 -19.80 22.74
C THR A 402 -53.45 -18.45 22.51
N PRO A 403 -52.30 -18.15 23.14
CA PRO A 403 -51.60 -16.90 22.90
C PRO A 403 -51.30 -16.81 21.40
N ILE A 404 -51.83 -15.77 20.75
CA ILE A 404 -51.45 -15.43 19.38
C ILE A 404 -49.93 -15.27 19.39
N ALA A 405 -49.23 -16.10 18.61
CA ALA A 405 -47.79 -16.03 18.50
C ALA A 405 -47.40 -14.60 18.13
N SER A 406 -46.64 -13.94 19.01
CA SER A 406 -46.07 -12.62 18.70
C SER A 406 -45.24 -12.78 17.42
N PRO A 407 -45.40 -11.90 16.42
CA PRO A 407 -44.59 -11.97 15.21
C PRO A 407 -43.10 -11.89 15.58
N THR A 408 -42.30 -12.77 14.98
CA THR A 408 -40.85 -12.75 15.14
C THR A 408 -40.29 -11.46 14.51
N PRO A 409 -39.45 -10.68 15.22
CA PRO A 409 -38.83 -9.48 14.68
C PRO A 409 -38.06 -9.75 13.38
N GLN A 410 -38.30 -8.91 12.38
CA GLN A 410 -37.57 -8.94 11.11
C GLN A 410 -36.40 -7.96 11.16
N ILE A 411 -35.28 -8.32 10.52
CA ILE A 411 -34.08 -7.47 10.43
C ILE A 411 -33.94 -6.95 9.00
N MET A 412 -33.67 -5.66 8.86
CA MET A 412 -33.30 -5.01 7.61
C MET A 412 -32.03 -4.19 7.81
N THR A 413 -31.13 -4.25 6.83
CA THR A 413 -29.93 -3.39 6.79
C THR A 413 -30.03 -2.47 5.60
N LEU A 414 -29.89 -1.16 5.84
CA LEU A 414 -29.88 -0.13 4.82
C LEU A 414 -28.49 0.50 4.74
N SER A 415 -27.99 0.70 3.52
CA SER A 415 -26.83 1.56 3.26
C SER A 415 -27.29 3.02 3.12
N PRO A 416 -26.43 4.01 3.44
CA PRO A 416 -26.74 5.40 3.16
C PRO A 416 -26.89 5.60 1.64
N VAL A 417 -27.89 6.38 1.24
CA VAL A 417 -28.06 6.83 -0.16
C VAL A 417 -27.11 7.97 -0.52
N ALA A 418 -26.66 8.71 0.49
CA ALA A 418 -25.64 9.76 0.38
C ALA A 418 -24.89 9.90 1.69
N ASP A 419 -23.57 10.10 1.64
CA ASP A 419 -22.78 10.58 2.75
C ASP A 419 -21.64 11.50 2.30
N ALA A 420 -21.27 12.43 3.17
CA ALA A 420 -20.15 13.34 2.93
C ALA A 420 -19.75 13.97 4.25
N PHE A 421 -18.52 14.43 4.37
CA PHE A 421 -18.17 15.40 5.39
C PHE A 421 -17.89 16.76 4.77
N VAL A 422 -17.99 17.78 5.60
CA VAL A 422 -17.62 19.16 5.25
C VAL A 422 -16.50 19.61 6.16
N ASN A 423 -15.63 20.47 5.66
CA ASN A 423 -14.41 20.87 6.36
C ASN A 423 -14.27 22.40 6.35
N ALA A 424 -14.24 22.99 7.55
CA ALA A 424 -14.12 24.45 7.72
C ALA A 424 -12.85 25.02 7.11
N ASN A 425 -11.74 24.26 7.10
CA ASN A 425 -10.48 24.72 6.51
C ASN A 425 -10.51 24.75 4.99
N TYR A 426 -11.41 24.00 4.35
CA TYR A 426 -11.53 23.93 2.90
C TYR A 426 -12.99 24.14 2.48
N PRO A 427 -13.53 25.35 2.64
CA PRO A 427 -14.97 25.52 2.70
C PRO A 427 -15.69 25.33 1.36
N ASN A 428 -14.95 25.35 0.25
CA ASN A 428 -15.44 25.10 -1.11
C ASN A 428 -15.30 23.64 -1.57
N ASN A 429 -14.58 22.79 -0.82
CA ASN A 429 -14.33 21.41 -1.22
C ASN A 429 -15.56 20.55 -0.91
N ASN A 430 -15.92 19.70 -1.87
CA ASN A 430 -16.83 18.60 -1.66
C ASN A 430 -16.04 17.36 -1.20
N SER A 431 -16.63 16.54 -0.33
CA SER A 431 -16.01 15.28 0.13
C SER A 431 -16.95 14.08 0.01
N GLY A 432 -17.95 14.15 -0.88
CA GLY A 432 -18.91 13.05 -1.07
C GLY A 432 -18.33 11.83 -1.77
N SER A 433 -17.15 11.95 -2.39
CA SER A 433 -16.42 10.80 -2.95
C SER A 433 -15.30 10.30 -2.03
N ASN A 434 -15.16 10.87 -0.81
CA ASN A 434 -14.11 10.45 0.12
C ASN A 434 -14.50 9.13 0.77
N ILE A 435 -13.56 8.19 0.91
CA ILE A 435 -13.80 6.88 1.55
C ILE A 435 -13.96 6.96 3.08
N LEU A 436 -13.75 8.14 3.67
CA LEU A 436 -13.89 8.42 5.09
C LEU A 436 -14.91 9.54 5.34
N LEU A 437 -15.62 9.39 6.45
CA LEU A 437 -16.37 10.44 7.12
C LEU A 437 -15.57 10.90 8.33
N LYS A 438 -15.41 12.22 8.49
CA LYS A 438 -14.58 12.82 9.54
C LYS A 438 -15.41 13.71 10.46
N VAL A 439 -15.14 13.61 11.76
CA VAL A 439 -15.85 14.35 12.82
C VAL A 439 -14.85 14.92 13.83
N VAL A 440 -14.69 16.25 13.85
CA VAL A 440 -13.80 16.94 14.82
C VAL A 440 -14.19 18.41 14.96
N SER A 441 -13.91 19.04 16.11
CA SER A 441 -14.26 20.45 16.35
C SER A 441 -13.25 21.47 15.81
N SER A 442 -11.99 21.09 15.61
CA SER A 442 -10.94 22.01 15.17
C SER A 442 -9.87 21.31 14.32
N PRO A 443 -9.69 21.71 13.04
CA PRO A 443 -10.64 22.51 12.27
C PRO A 443 -11.98 21.76 12.13
N GLU A 444 -13.11 22.46 12.26
CA GLU A 444 -14.45 21.84 12.28
C GLU A 444 -14.65 20.94 11.05
N LYS A 445 -14.91 19.65 11.31
CA LYS A 445 -15.40 18.69 10.32
C LYS A 445 -16.68 18.06 10.84
N THR A 446 -17.69 18.05 9.99
CA THR A 446 -19.02 17.50 10.28
C THR A 446 -19.38 16.52 9.19
N SER A 447 -19.80 15.32 9.55
CA SER A 447 -20.27 14.32 8.59
C SER A 447 -21.78 14.35 8.46
N TYR A 448 -22.29 14.08 7.28
CA TYR A 448 -23.71 14.00 6.93
C TYR A 448 -23.97 12.63 6.32
N LEU A 449 -25.06 11.98 6.73
CA LEU A 449 -25.54 10.73 6.15
C LEU A 449 -27.02 10.84 5.84
N LYS A 450 -27.45 10.24 4.73
CA LYS A 450 -28.85 10.18 4.32
C LYS A 450 -29.26 8.75 4.05
N PHE A 451 -30.41 8.34 4.54
CA PHE A 451 -30.98 7.01 4.34
C PHE A 451 -32.37 7.11 3.72
N ASP A 452 -32.70 6.17 2.84
CA ASP A 452 -34.06 5.99 2.32
C ASP A 452 -34.82 4.99 3.18
N LEU A 453 -35.78 5.50 3.96
CA LEU A 453 -36.61 4.70 4.85
C LEU A 453 -37.96 4.34 4.21
N ALA A 454 -38.14 4.55 2.91
CA ALA A 454 -39.34 4.10 2.19
C ALA A 454 -39.71 2.62 2.44
N PRO A 455 -38.74 1.66 2.51
CA PRO A 455 -39.04 0.26 2.81
C PRO A 455 -39.66 0.01 4.19
N LEU A 456 -39.52 0.96 5.12
CA LEU A 456 -40.03 0.87 6.49
C LEU A 456 -41.43 1.46 6.66
N ASN A 457 -42.07 1.94 5.58
CA ASN A 457 -43.40 2.53 5.67
C ASN A 457 -44.43 1.54 6.25
N GLY A 458 -45.10 1.96 7.33
CA GLY A 458 -46.09 1.14 8.04
C GLY A 458 -45.52 -0.01 8.88
N LYS A 459 -44.19 -0.08 9.06
CA LYS A 459 -43.54 -1.06 9.95
C LYS A 459 -43.44 -0.51 11.38
N ASN A 460 -43.56 -1.38 12.37
CA ASN A 460 -43.34 -1.01 13.77
C ASN A 460 -41.86 -1.20 14.11
N ILE A 461 -41.12 -0.10 14.30
CA ILE A 461 -39.68 -0.15 14.56
C ILE A 461 -39.43 -0.48 16.03
N GLN A 462 -38.72 -1.58 16.27
CA GLN A 462 -38.37 -2.08 17.59
C GLN A 462 -36.98 -1.60 18.03
N SER A 463 -36.03 -1.53 17.09
CA SER A 463 -34.66 -1.08 17.30
C SER A 463 -34.08 -0.57 15.99
N ALA A 464 -33.29 0.51 16.02
CA ALA A 464 -32.50 0.93 14.88
C ALA A 464 -31.11 1.42 15.33
N LYS A 465 -30.07 0.78 14.80
CA LYS A 465 -28.67 1.06 15.12
C LYS A 465 -27.92 1.55 13.89
N LEU A 466 -27.35 2.75 13.98
CA LEU A 466 -26.33 3.22 13.05
C LEU A 466 -25.01 2.55 13.43
N ARG A 467 -24.42 1.79 12.50
CA ARG A 467 -23.13 1.12 12.67
C ARG A 467 -22.10 1.82 11.82
N LEU A 468 -21.03 2.30 12.46
CA LEU A 468 -19.92 2.99 11.81
C LEU A 468 -18.62 2.24 12.10
N ASN A 469 -17.80 1.98 11.10
CA ASN A 469 -16.53 1.29 11.28
C ASN A 469 -15.39 2.31 11.41
N VAL A 470 -14.69 2.27 12.54
CA VAL A 470 -13.76 3.32 12.99
C VAL A 470 -12.38 3.11 12.37
N THR A 471 -11.86 4.13 11.70
CA THR A 471 -10.52 4.14 11.09
C THR A 471 -9.53 4.98 11.87
N ASN A 472 -9.99 6.11 12.42
CA ASN A 472 -9.26 6.86 13.44
C ASN A 472 -10.07 6.90 14.73
N GLY A 473 -9.52 6.33 15.80
CA GLY A 473 -10.17 6.31 17.10
C GLY A 473 -10.27 7.68 17.75
N SER A 474 -11.20 7.82 18.71
CA SER A 474 -11.41 9.07 19.44
C SER A 474 -11.94 8.80 20.85
N ASN A 475 -11.43 9.58 21.81
CA ASN A 475 -11.95 9.65 23.18
C ASN A 475 -12.96 10.79 23.36
N SER A 476 -13.16 11.63 22.34
CA SER A 476 -14.11 12.74 22.39
C SER A 476 -15.56 12.26 22.27
N THR A 477 -16.47 13.02 22.89
CA THR A 477 -17.91 12.85 22.69
C THR A 477 -18.33 13.43 21.34
N GLN A 478 -19.06 12.62 20.58
CA GLN A 478 -19.68 12.94 19.32
C GLN A 478 -21.20 13.04 19.51
N SER A 479 -21.86 13.86 18.70
CA SER A 479 -23.32 14.01 18.71
C SER A 479 -23.90 13.64 17.36
N VAL A 480 -24.92 12.78 17.35
CA VAL A 480 -25.75 12.56 16.15
C VAL A 480 -26.94 13.51 16.25
N LYS A 481 -27.16 14.31 15.21
CA LYS A 481 -28.16 15.36 15.15
C LYS A 481 -29.07 15.19 13.94
N THR A 482 -30.30 15.70 14.06
CA THR A 482 -31.23 15.78 12.94
C THR A 482 -30.72 16.77 11.88
N VAL A 483 -31.03 16.53 10.61
CA VAL A 483 -30.80 17.47 9.52
C VAL A 483 -32.10 17.59 8.72
N ALA A 484 -32.77 18.75 8.83
CA ALA A 484 -34.09 18.95 8.24
C ALA A 484 -34.05 19.12 6.71
N ASP A 485 -32.97 19.71 6.18
CA ASP A 485 -32.80 19.87 4.75
C ASP A 485 -32.33 18.54 4.13
N ILE A 486 -33.19 17.94 3.31
CA ILE A 486 -32.92 16.70 2.57
C ILE A 486 -32.45 16.96 1.13
N SER A 487 -32.33 18.22 0.71
CA SER A 487 -32.01 18.60 -0.68
C SER A 487 -30.51 18.57 -1.00
N TRP A 488 -29.64 18.51 0.01
CA TRP A 488 -28.20 18.44 -0.20
C TRP A 488 -27.82 17.21 -1.04
N GLY A 489 -26.94 17.41 -2.01
CA GLY A 489 -26.38 16.34 -2.82
C GLY A 489 -25.01 15.93 -2.30
N GLU A 490 -24.73 14.63 -2.33
CA GLU A 490 -23.44 14.09 -1.94
C GLU A 490 -22.27 14.72 -2.70
N THR A 491 -22.40 14.91 -4.01
CA THR A 491 -21.37 15.49 -4.88
C THR A 491 -21.36 17.02 -4.89
N THR A 492 -22.30 17.67 -4.18
CA THR A 492 -22.44 19.13 -4.19
C THR A 492 -22.29 19.77 -2.81
N ILE A 493 -22.45 19.01 -1.73
CA ILE A 493 -22.30 19.52 -0.36
C ILE A 493 -20.84 19.93 -0.08
N ASN A 494 -20.64 21.11 0.47
CA ASN A 494 -19.38 21.64 0.96
C ASN A 494 -19.65 22.42 2.24
N TYR A 495 -18.63 22.96 2.87
CA TYR A 495 -18.83 23.69 4.13
C TYR A 495 -19.75 24.89 3.95
N ASN A 496 -19.65 25.62 2.84
CA ASN A 496 -20.42 26.85 2.62
C ASN A 496 -21.92 26.60 2.39
N ASN A 497 -22.29 25.49 1.77
CA ASN A 497 -23.69 25.15 1.46
C ASN A 497 -24.27 24.04 2.35
N ARG A 498 -23.55 23.63 3.40
CA ARG A 498 -23.97 22.54 4.29
C ARG A 498 -25.31 22.84 4.95
N PRO A 499 -26.20 21.84 5.09
CA PRO A 499 -27.38 21.95 5.93
C PRO A 499 -27.04 22.35 7.37
N SER A 500 -27.94 23.08 8.03
CA SER A 500 -27.81 23.34 9.46
C SER A 500 -28.12 22.08 10.28
N LEU A 501 -27.32 21.82 11.32
CA LEU A 501 -27.58 20.76 12.30
C LEU A 501 -28.74 21.16 13.22
N GLY A 502 -29.67 20.23 13.42
CA GLY A 502 -30.83 20.38 14.30
C GLY A 502 -30.61 19.83 15.70
N SER A 503 -31.68 19.28 16.30
CA SER A 503 -31.67 18.69 17.63
C SER A 503 -30.76 17.45 17.72
N VAL A 504 -30.15 17.25 18.88
CA VAL A 504 -29.40 16.04 19.22
C VAL A 504 -30.36 14.87 19.34
N ILE A 505 -30.11 13.80 18.58
CA ILE A 505 -30.78 12.51 18.67
C ILE A 505 -30.15 11.71 19.81
N THR A 506 -28.82 11.62 19.80
CA THR A 506 -28.03 10.91 20.82
C THR A 506 -26.59 11.40 20.82
N THR A 507 -25.84 11.05 21.86
CA THR A 507 -24.40 11.30 21.97
C THR A 507 -23.67 9.98 22.24
N PHE A 508 -22.44 9.87 21.72
CA PHE A 508 -21.59 8.72 21.99
C PHE A 508 -20.13 9.17 22.15
N THR A 509 -19.40 8.58 23.08
CA THR A 509 -17.94 8.63 23.05
C THR A 509 -17.46 7.85 21.83
N GLY A 510 -16.40 8.29 21.16
CA GLY A 510 -15.77 7.55 20.06
C GLY A 510 -15.35 6.12 20.42
N SER A 511 -14.56 5.48 19.57
CA SER A 511 -14.08 4.11 19.78
C SER A 511 -12.60 4.01 19.43
N VAL A 512 -12.03 2.81 19.55
CA VAL A 512 -10.71 2.49 19.03
C VAL A 512 -10.78 2.08 17.56
N THR A 513 -9.70 2.31 16.83
CA THR A 513 -9.55 1.91 15.42
C THR A 513 -9.84 0.42 15.20
N GLY A 514 -10.46 0.10 14.06
CA GLY A 514 -10.79 -1.26 13.63
C GLY A 514 -12.07 -1.84 14.24
N THR A 515 -12.85 -1.04 14.98
CA THR A 515 -14.08 -1.51 15.65
C THR A 515 -15.34 -0.91 15.02
N TRP A 516 -16.42 -1.68 15.08
CA TRP A 516 -17.76 -1.15 14.79
C TRP A 516 -18.30 -0.40 16.01
N LYS A 517 -18.68 0.85 15.80
CA LYS A 517 -19.45 1.64 16.75
C LYS A 517 -20.92 1.54 16.42
N GLU A 518 -21.71 0.98 17.34
CA GLU A 518 -23.17 0.92 17.24
C GLU A 518 -23.80 2.07 18.03
N ILE A 519 -24.66 2.83 17.36
CA ILE A 519 -25.28 4.04 17.89
C ILE A 519 -26.80 3.88 17.76
N ASP A 520 -27.51 3.89 18.88
CA ASP A 520 -28.97 3.80 18.90
C ASP A 520 -29.60 5.10 18.40
N ILE A 521 -30.33 5.00 17.29
CA ILE A 521 -31.12 6.09 16.70
C ILE A 521 -32.58 5.66 16.47
N THR A 522 -33.06 4.68 17.25
CA THR A 522 -34.40 4.08 17.15
C THR A 522 -35.51 5.14 17.13
N SER A 523 -35.40 6.15 18.01
CA SER A 523 -36.38 7.23 18.11
C SER A 523 -36.48 8.07 16.83
N ALA A 524 -35.35 8.33 16.16
CA ALA A 524 -35.32 9.10 14.92
C ALA A 524 -35.86 8.29 13.73
N VAL A 525 -35.52 7.00 13.64
CA VAL A 525 -36.01 6.12 12.56
C VAL A 525 -37.52 5.89 12.68
N SER A 526 -38.03 5.69 13.90
CA SER A 526 -39.44 5.42 14.17
C SER A 526 -40.37 6.54 13.69
N VAL A 527 -39.92 7.79 13.71
CA VAL A 527 -40.73 8.95 13.27
C VAL A 527 -40.51 9.31 11.80
N ALA A 528 -39.51 8.73 11.15
CA ALA A 528 -39.12 9.05 9.77
C ALA A 528 -39.47 7.93 8.77
N THR A 529 -40.10 6.83 9.21
CA THR A 529 -40.50 5.70 8.35
C THR A 529 -41.24 6.18 7.11
N GLY A 530 -40.90 5.62 5.95
CA GLY A 530 -41.50 6.01 4.68
C GLY A 530 -40.85 7.22 3.99
N ASN A 531 -39.87 7.88 4.60
CA ASN A 531 -39.26 9.11 4.09
C ASN A 531 -37.73 9.02 3.98
N LEU A 532 -37.11 9.98 3.29
CA LEU A 532 -35.67 10.21 3.41
C LEU A 532 -35.37 10.78 4.81
N MET A 533 -34.37 10.21 5.48
CA MET A 533 -33.86 10.72 6.75
C MET A 533 -32.43 11.23 6.54
N SER A 534 -32.15 12.45 6.98
CA SER A 534 -30.80 13.02 6.99
C SER A 534 -30.31 13.23 8.42
N LEU A 535 -29.05 12.88 8.65
CA LEU A 535 -28.36 12.96 9.91
C LEU A 535 -27.09 13.78 9.74
N GLY A 536 -26.66 14.45 10.81
CA GLY A 536 -25.35 15.08 10.91
C GLY A 536 -24.63 14.58 12.16
N ILE A 537 -23.31 14.43 12.07
CA ILE A 537 -22.46 14.02 13.17
C ILE A 537 -21.39 15.09 13.37
N ASP A 538 -21.39 15.70 14.56
CA ASP A 538 -20.41 16.71 14.96
C ASP A 538 -19.74 16.37 16.30
N SER A 539 -18.64 17.06 16.58
CA SER A 539 -17.91 16.96 17.84
C SER A 539 -17.74 18.33 18.48
N ILE A 540 -17.68 18.34 19.81
CA ILE A 540 -17.11 19.46 20.58
C ILE A 540 -15.64 19.24 20.95
N GLY A 541 -15.12 18.02 20.73
CA GLY A 541 -13.76 17.64 21.08
C GLY A 541 -12.77 17.83 19.92
N THR A 542 -11.51 18.07 20.26
CA THR A 542 -10.42 18.24 19.27
C THR A 542 -9.76 16.92 18.88
N ASP A 543 -10.06 15.83 19.60
CA ASP A 543 -9.64 14.47 19.27
C ASP A 543 -10.67 13.86 18.29
N GLY A 544 -10.34 13.90 17.01
CA GLY A 544 -11.27 13.61 15.90
C GLY A 544 -11.57 12.13 15.71
N LEU A 545 -12.79 11.81 15.31
CA LEU A 545 -13.22 10.47 14.92
C LEU A 545 -13.31 10.40 13.39
N ASP A 546 -12.63 9.41 12.81
CA ASP A 546 -12.82 9.06 11.39
C ASP A 546 -13.42 7.66 11.27
N VAL A 547 -14.38 7.52 10.37
CA VAL A 547 -15.06 6.26 10.07
C VAL A 547 -15.13 6.05 8.56
N TYR A 548 -15.30 4.83 8.07
CA TYR A 548 -15.52 4.60 6.64
C TYR A 548 -16.82 5.28 6.17
N SER A 549 -16.79 5.80 4.94
CA SER A 549 -17.97 6.27 4.20
C SER A 549 -18.57 5.15 3.34
N LYS A 550 -19.65 5.46 2.63
CA LYS A 550 -20.29 4.56 1.69
C LYS A 550 -19.40 4.22 0.49
N GLU A 551 -18.43 5.08 0.18
CA GLU A 551 -17.49 4.90 -0.93
C GLU A 551 -16.42 3.86 -0.64
N ASN A 552 -16.23 3.48 0.63
CA ASN A 552 -15.26 2.45 0.98
C ASN A 552 -15.69 1.06 0.44
N PRO A 553 -14.78 0.20 -0.06
CA PRO A 553 -15.16 -1.11 -0.59
C PRO A 553 -15.82 -2.05 0.43
N THR A 554 -15.43 -2.00 1.70
CA THR A 554 -15.96 -2.84 2.79
C THR A 554 -16.20 -2.03 4.06
N GLY A 555 -16.95 -2.52 5.05
CA GLY A 555 -17.10 -1.81 6.33
C GLY A 555 -17.82 -0.45 6.23
N ARG A 556 -18.66 -0.26 5.20
CA ARG A 556 -19.45 0.96 4.97
C ARG A 556 -20.42 1.24 6.14
N PRO A 557 -20.89 2.48 6.33
CA PRO A 557 -21.97 2.76 7.26
C PRO A 557 -23.20 1.91 6.97
N GLU A 558 -23.80 1.38 8.03
CA GLU A 558 -25.01 0.56 7.97
C GLU A 558 -26.05 1.08 8.96
N LEU A 559 -27.31 1.10 8.54
CA LEU A 559 -28.44 1.25 9.46
C LEU A 559 -29.11 -0.12 9.59
N VAL A 560 -28.98 -0.75 10.75
CA VAL A 560 -29.58 -2.06 11.06
C VAL A 560 -30.85 -1.83 11.86
N ILE A 561 -31.99 -2.30 11.33
CA ILE A 561 -33.32 -2.06 11.86
C ILE A 561 -33.99 -3.40 12.19
N GLU A 562 -34.53 -3.50 13.40
CA GLU A 562 -35.45 -4.55 13.80
C GLU A 562 -36.89 -4.00 13.80
N TYR A 563 -37.82 -4.69 13.16
CA TYR A 563 -39.22 -4.26 13.05
C TYR A 563 -40.21 -5.43 13.02
N ASN A 564 -41.47 -5.12 13.33
CA ASN A 564 -42.62 -6.04 13.23
C ASN A 564 -43.60 -5.62 12.14
#